data_AF-A0A222T9B5-F1
#
_entry.id   AF-A0A222T9B5-F1
#
_cell.length_a   1.000
_cell.length_b   1.000
_cell.length_c   1.000
_cell.angle_alpha   90.00
_cell.angle_beta   90.00
_cell.angle_gamma   90.00
#
_symmetry.space_group_name_H-M   'P 1'
#
loop_
_entity.id
_entity.type
_entity.pdbx_description
1 polymer ?
#
loop_
_entity_poly.entity_id
_entity_poly.type
_entity_poly.pdbx_seq_one_letter_code
_entity_poly.pdbx_strand_id
1 'polypeptide(L)'
;MDYLPYVQAHRDFYRPLEEADDIGTVYRASVVPDDWRRNQSGIWAMHRSPGAPTVTHGWKVHGSASYKRAQDLLDAAAAMCVEREVPFKHLRSSPFFIMLHHKQAYRPQSGKFIAAYPPDEAAARKLMEALARATSGEEGPYILGDRRWRESRVVSYRYGVAPHLDDPCSARVIGRTIEKALRELCNPAQRDVIRRTRHLLRTPPQNDQV
;
A
#
# COMPACT_ATOMS: atom_id res chain seq x y z
N MET A 1 -9.38 17.55 5.21
CA MET A 1 -7.93 17.84 5.22
C MET A 1 -7.38 17.56 3.83
N ASP A 2 -7.54 18.53 2.92
CA ASP A 2 -7.53 18.25 1.47
C ASP A 2 -6.15 18.42 0.80
N TYR A 3 -5.14 18.89 1.54
CA TYR A 3 -3.83 19.24 0.98
C TYR A 3 -2.70 18.26 1.32
N LEU A 4 -2.94 17.31 2.25
CA LEU A 4 -1.91 16.33 2.65
C LEU A 4 -1.31 15.54 1.48
N PRO A 5 -2.10 15.07 0.49
CA PRO A 5 -1.54 14.41 -0.69
C PRO A 5 -0.59 15.33 -1.47
N TYR A 6 -0.94 16.62 -1.58
CA TYR A 6 -0.19 17.57 -2.39
C TYR A 6 1.14 18.02 -1.78
N VAL A 7 1.24 18.02 -0.45
CA VAL A 7 2.50 18.32 0.27
C VAL A 7 3.42 17.12 0.41
N GLN A 8 2.92 15.92 0.12
CA GLN A 8 3.71 14.69 0.18
C GLN A 8 4.25 14.26 -1.18
N ALA A 9 3.66 14.75 -2.28
CA ALA A 9 4.08 14.37 -3.62
C ALA A 9 5.49 14.88 -3.96
N HIS A 10 5.83 16.09 -3.54
CA HIS A 10 7.15 16.68 -3.80
C HIS A 10 7.62 17.49 -2.59
N ARG A 11 8.93 17.51 -2.35
CA ARG A 11 9.53 18.18 -1.19
C ARG A 11 9.28 19.69 -1.18
N ASP A 12 9.46 20.32 -2.35
CA ASP A 12 9.47 21.77 -2.49
C ASP A 12 8.23 22.36 -3.19
N PHE A 13 7.40 21.52 -3.82
CA PHE A 13 6.29 21.96 -4.67
C PHE A 13 5.00 21.21 -4.31
N TYR A 14 3.85 21.85 -4.48
CA TYR A 14 2.57 21.16 -4.42
C TYR A 14 2.35 20.42 -5.73
N ARG A 15 2.30 19.09 -5.68
CA ARG A 15 2.03 18.26 -6.87
C ARG A 15 0.95 17.22 -6.60
N PRO A 16 0.21 16.78 -7.63
CA PRO A 16 -0.69 15.64 -7.48
C PRO A 16 0.06 14.39 -7.01
N LEU A 17 -0.61 13.51 -6.28
CA LEU A 17 0.00 12.30 -5.73
C LEU A 17 0.43 11.32 -6.85
N GLU A 18 -0.17 11.46 -8.02
CA GLU A 18 0.18 10.77 -9.26
C GLU A 18 1.60 11.09 -9.73
N GLU A 19 2.10 12.29 -9.43
CA GLU A 19 3.45 12.76 -9.77
C GLU A 19 4.41 12.64 -8.57
N ALA A 20 4.04 11.87 -7.54
CA ALA A 20 4.80 11.81 -6.32
C ALA A 20 6.14 11.08 -6.49
N ASP A 21 7.21 11.73 -6.07
CA ASP A 21 8.54 11.11 -6.01
C ASP A 21 8.60 10.04 -4.92
N ASP A 22 9.41 9.01 -5.14
CA ASP A 22 9.74 8.03 -4.12
C ASP A 22 10.75 8.65 -3.13
N ILE A 23 10.21 9.24 -2.06
CA ILE A 23 10.99 9.82 -0.96
C ILE A 23 11.06 8.88 0.26
N GLY A 24 12.12 9.00 1.06
CA GLY A 24 12.31 8.18 2.27
C GLY A 24 12.75 6.74 1.93
N THR A 25 12.29 5.77 2.71
CA THR A 25 12.60 4.35 2.45
C THR A 25 11.69 3.83 1.35
N VAL A 26 12.28 3.43 0.22
CA VAL A 26 11.57 2.83 -0.91
C VAL A 26 11.39 1.35 -0.68
N TYR A 27 10.16 0.87 -0.80
CA TYR A 27 9.85 -0.56 -0.70
C TYR A 27 10.04 -1.23 -2.06
N ARG A 28 10.86 -2.26 -2.13
CA ARG A 28 11.20 -2.95 -3.39
C ARG A 28 10.87 -4.43 -3.32
N ALA A 29 10.13 -4.92 -4.30
CA ALA A 29 9.87 -6.35 -4.46
C ALA A 29 10.99 -6.98 -5.31
N SER A 30 12.18 -7.15 -4.71
CA SER A 30 13.41 -7.54 -5.44
C SER A 30 13.37 -8.92 -6.09
N VAL A 31 12.47 -9.79 -5.63
CA VAL A 31 12.27 -11.16 -6.16
C VAL A 31 11.40 -11.20 -7.42
N VAL A 32 10.80 -10.08 -7.83
CA VAL A 32 9.97 -10.01 -9.04
C VAL A 32 10.86 -10.09 -10.28
N PRO A 33 10.66 -11.07 -11.18
CA PRO A 33 11.43 -11.18 -12.42
C PRO A 33 11.32 -9.94 -13.31
N ASP A 34 12.26 -9.78 -14.25
CA ASP A 34 12.29 -8.61 -15.15
C ASP A 34 11.27 -8.67 -16.29
N ASP A 35 10.77 -9.86 -16.62
CA ASP A 35 9.70 -10.05 -17.60
C ASP A 35 8.30 -9.70 -17.03
N TRP A 36 8.18 -9.50 -15.71
CA TRP A 36 6.95 -9.02 -15.10
C TRP A 36 6.70 -7.56 -15.47
N ARG A 37 5.46 -7.25 -15.80
CA ARG A 37 5.02 -5.87 -15.98
C ARG A 37 5.05 -5.17 -14.63
N ARG A 38 5.80 -4.07 -14.56
CA ARG A 38 5.89 -3.19 -13.40
C ARG A 38 5.29 -1.84 -13.77
N ASN A 39 4.24 -1.46 -13.07
CA ASN A 39 3.58 -0.16 -13.23
C ASN A 39 3.58 0.60 -11.91
N GLN A 40 3.59 1.92 -11.99
CA GLN A 40 3.36 2.79 -10.83
C GLN A 40 2.18 3.69 -11.10
N SER A 41 1.36 3.91 -10.09
CA SER A 41 0.30 4.92 -10.16
C SER A 41 -0.02 5.45 -8.77
N GLY A 42 0.15 6.76 -8.61
CA GLY A 42 0.10 7.41 -7.30
C GLY A 42 1.09 6.75 -6.34
N ILE A 43 0.62 6.34 -5.17
CA ILE A 43 1.46 5.73 -4.11
C ILE A 43 1.69 4.22 -4.26
N TRP A 44 1.18 3.60 -5.34
CA TRP A 44 1.19 2.15 -5.51
C TRP A 44 2.20 1.74 -6.58
N ALA A 45 2.96 0.68 -6.28
CA ALA A 45 3.65 -0.14 -7.28
C ALA A 45 2.83 -1.40 -7.54
N MET A 46 2.65 -1.74 -8.81
CA MET A 46 1.89 -2.90 -9.27
C MET A 46 2.79 -3.83 -10.07
N HIS A 47 2.62 -5.14 -9.84
CA HIS A 47 3.39 -6.21 -10.45
C HIS A 47 2.44 -7.26 -11.03
N ARG A 48 2.66 -7.64 -12.28
CA ARG A 48 1.82 -8.62 -12.99
C ARG A 48 2.67 -9.47 -13.93
N SER A 49 2.53 -10.79 -13.86
CA SER A 49 3.16 -11.68 -14.83
C SER A 49 2.51 -11.50 -16.21
N PRO A 50 3.26 -11.65 -17.32
CA PRO A 50 2.69 -11.53 -18.67
C PRO A 50 1.52 -12.49 -18.94
N GLY A 51 1.54 -13.67 -18.32
CA GLY A 51 0.53 -14.73 -18.48
C GLY A 51 -0.62 -14.68 -17.48
N ALA A 52 -0.58 -13.80 -16.47
CA ALA A 52 -1.61 -13.77 -15.44
C ALA A 52 -3.01 -13.49 -16.06
N PRO A 53 -4.08 -14.16 -15.62
CA PRO A 53 -5.42 -13.87 -16.11
C PRO A 53 -5.91 -12.50 -15.63
N THR A 54 -6.73 -11.84 -16.45
CA THR A 54 -7.44 -10.63 -16.03
C THR A 54 -8.75 -11.04 -15.38
N VAL A 55 -8.86 -10.84 -14.07
CA VAL A 55 -10.11 -11.04 -13.34
C VAL A 55 -10.87 -9.71 -13.24
N THR A 56 -12.18 -9.72 -13.49
CA THR A 56 -13.06 -8.55 -13.31
C THR A 56 -13.53 -8.44 -11.86
N HIS A 57 -13.77 -9.58 -11.21
CA HIS A 57 -14.10 -9.70 -9.80
C HIS A 57 -13.42 -10.93 -9.22
N GLY A 58 -13.16 -10.92 -7.93
CA GLY A 58 -12.57 -12.08 -7.26
C GLY A 58 -12.15 -11.80 -5.84
N TRP A 59 -11.40 -12.77 -5.30
CA TRP A 59 -10.77 -12.65 -4.00
C TRP A 59 -9.60 -11.68 -4.06
N LYS A 60 -9.47 -10.88 -3.00
CA LYS A 60 -8.32 -10.00 -2.77
C LYS A 60 -7.74 -10.35 -1.42
N VAL A 61 -6.44 -10.60 -1.39
CA VAL A 61 -5.71 -10.87 -0.16
C VAL A 61 -4.94 -9.61 0.20
N HIS A 62 -5.12 -9.07 1.40
CA HIS A 62 -4.42 -7.90 1.88
C HIS A 62 -3.49 -8.28 3.03
N GLY A 63 -2.30 -7.68 3.02
CA GLY A 63 -1.36 -7.75 4.13
C GLY A 63 -1.30 -6.43 4.87
N SER A 64 -1.35 -6.49 6.19
CA SER A 64 -1.04 -5.39 7.09
C SER A 64 0.28 -5.65 7.81
N ALA A 65 1.13 -4.64 7.90
CA ALA A 65 2.40 -4.73 8.62
C ALA A 65 2.53 -3.61 9.63
N SER A 66 3.38 -3.80 10.63
CA SER A 66 3.99 -2.67 11.34
C SER A 66 4.98 -1.95 10.42
N TYR A 67 5.23 -0.67 10.69
CA TYR A 67 6.15 0.15 9.87
C TYR A 67 7.54 -0.49 9.72
N LYS A 68 8.05 -1.11 10.80
CA LYS A 68 9.38 -1.74 10.82
C LYS A 68 9.45 -3.04 10.01
N ARG A 69 8.32 -3.73 9.83
CA ARG A 69 8.23 -5.05 9.18
C ARG A 69 7.62 -4.99 7.78
N ALA A 70 7.40 -3.78 7.26
CA ALA A 70 6.76 -3.56 5.96
C ALA A 70 7.55 -4.19 4.81
N GLN A 71 8.87 -4.01 4.78
CA GLN A 71 9.72 -4.62 3.76
C GLN A 71 9.76 -6.16 3.90
N ASP A 72 9.86 -6.68 5.12
CA ASP A 72 9.87 -8.14 5.36
C ASP A 72 8.57 -8.81 4.87
N LEU A 73 7.41 -8.17 5.12
CA LEU A 73 6.13 -8.63 4.59
C LEU A 73 6.10 -8.56 3.06
N LEU A 74 6.66 -7.49 2.46
CA LEU A 74 6.73 -7.36 1.01
C LEU A 74 7.56 -8.48 0.40
N ASP A 75 8.72 -8.79 0.97
CA ASP A 75 9.62 -9.83 0.45
C ASP A 75 8.95 -11.21 0.49
N ALA A 76 8.33 -11.56 1.62
CA ALA A 76 7.60 -12.82 1.77
C ALA A 76 6.41 -12.90 0.79
N ALA A 77 5.63 -11.83 0.70
CA ALA A 77 4.45 -11.83 -0.16
C ALA A 77 4.79 -11.80 -1.64
N ALA A 78 5.80 -11.03 -2.05
CA ALA A 78 6.27 -10.98 -3.43
C ALA A 78 6.78 -12.34 -3.88
N ALA A 79 7.58 -13.03 -3.06
CA ALA A 79 8.09 -14.37 -3.41
C ALA A 79 6.94 -15.36 -3.64
N MET A 80 5.95 -15.38 -2.75
CA MET A 80 4.78 -16.26 -2.88
C MET A 80 3.88 -15.91 -4.07
N CYS A 81 3.75 -14.62 -4.38
CA CYS A 81 2.98 -14.14 -5.52
C CYS A 81 3.68 -14.49 -6.83
N VAL A 82 5.01 -14.33 -6.90
CA VAL A 82 5.82 -14.69 -8.06
C VAL A 82 5.74 -16.18 -8.35
N GLU A 83 5.95 -17.03 -7.33
CA GLU A 83 5.86 -18.50 -7.45
C GLU A 83 4.50 -18.98 -8.00
N ARG A 84 3.43 -18.21 -7.77
CA ARG A 84 2.04 -18.58 -8.11
C ARG A 84 1.45 -17.74 -9.24
N GLU A 85 2.26 -16.90 -9.87
CA GLU A 85 1.82 -15.93 -10.88
C GLU A 85 0.63 -15.07 -10.45
N VAL A 86 0.56 -14.72 -9.16
CA VAL A 86 -0.50 -13.89 -8.62
C VAL A 86 -0.11 -12.42 -8.78
N PRO A 87 -0.92 -11.61 -9.50
CA PRO A 87 -0.69 -10.17 -9.56
C PRO A 87 -0.86 -9.51 -8.19
N PHE A 88 -0.06 -8.51 -7.89
CA PHE A 88 -0.12 -7.81 -6.61
C PHE A 88 0.32 -6.36 -6.71
N LYS A 89 -0.01 -5.58 -5.69
CA LYS A 89 0.43 -4.20 -5.53
C LYS A 89 0.78 -3.88 -4.09
N HIS A 90 1.71 -2.96 -3.89
CA HIS A 90 2.14 -2.50 -2.57
C HIS A 90 2.39 -0.99 -2.56
N LEU A 91 2.47 -0.41 -1.36
CA LEU A 91 2.90 0.97 -1.19
C LEU A 91 4.36 1.13 -1.63
N ARG A 92 4.67 2.22 -2.34
CA ARG A 92 6.01 2.45 -2.89
C ARG A 92 7.04 2.91 -1.87
N SER A 93 6.63 3.68 -0.86
CA SER A 93 7.58 4.30 0.06
C SER A 93 7.01 4.53 1.46
N SER A 94 7.91 4.74 2.41
CA SER A 94 7.59 4.87 3.82
C SER A 94 6.77 6.13 4.17
N PRO A 95 6.92 7.29 3.51
CA PRO A 95 6.01 8.42 3.72
C PRO A 95 4.58 8.10 3.30
N PHE A 96 4.38 7.34 2.22
CA PHE A 96 3.04 6.91 1.80
C PHE A 96 2.44 5.90 2.77
N PHE A 97 3.26 5.04 3.37
CA PHE A 97 2.84 4.18 4.48
C PHE A 97 2.33 5.02 5.65
N ILE A 98 3.12 5.97 6.13
CA ILE A 98 2.73 6.83 7.26
C ILE A 98 1.44 7.59 6.94
N MET A 99 1.31 8.11 5.71
CA MET A 99 0.10 8.79 5.25
C MET A 99 -1.13 7.89 5.31
N LEU A 100 -1.06 6.69 4.75
CA LEU A 100 -2.22 5.79 4.64
C LEU A 100 -2.65 5.23 6.00
N HIS A 101 -1.72 5.15 6.95
CA HIS A 101 -1.95 4.64 8.29
C HIS A 101 -2.11 5.76 9.35
N HIS A 102 -2.16 7.03 8.94
CA HIS A 102 -2.32 8.15 9.87
C HIS A 102 -3.72 8.16 10.52
N LYS A 103 -3.84 8.73 11.73
CA LYS A 103 -5.11 8.78 12.49
C LYS A 103 -6.26 9.50 11.77
N GLN A 104 -5.96 10.35 10.79
CA GLN A 104 -6.94 11.07 9.97
C GLN A 104 -6.98 10.56 8.52
N ALA A 105 -6.30 9.45 8.24
CA ALA A 105 -6.28 8.86 6.90
C ALA A 105 -7.64 8.29 6.55
N TYR A 106 -7.84 8.07 5.24
CA TYR A 106 -9.06 7.46 4.75
C TYR A 106 -9.22 6.03 5.29
N ARG A 107 -10.21 5.86 6.16
CA ARG A 107 -10.39 4.65 6.99
C ARG A 107 -10.43 3.35 6.19
N PRO A 108 -11.12 3.25 5.03
CA PRO A 108 -11.16 2.01 4.25
C PRO A 108 -9.82 1.53 3.69
N GLN A 109 -8.82 2.40 3.65
CA GLN A 109 -7.46 2.07 3.21
C GLN A 109 -6.48 1.88 4.37
N SER A 110 -6.89 2.26 5.60
CA SER A 110 -6.06 2.08 6.78
C SER A 110 -5.75 0.61 7.00
N GLY A 111 -4.49 0.33 7.30
CA GLY A 111 -4.00 -1.02 7.54
C GLY A 111 -3.51 -1.75 6.29
N LYS A 112 -3.86 -1.31 5.08
CA LYS A 112 -3.51 -2.01 3.83
C LYS A 112 -2.13 -1.57 3.33
N PHE A 113 -1.15 -2.47 3.45
CA PHE A 113 0.18 -2.25 2.89
C PHE A 113 0.33 -2.89 1.49
N ILE A 114 -0.08 -4.15 1.37
CA ILE A 114 -0.03 -4.94 0.13
C ILE A 114 -1.40 -5.54 -0.18
N ALA A 115 -1.71 -5.67 -1.47
CA ALA A 115 -2.91 -6.36 -1.97
C ALA A 115 -2.55 -7.29 -3.13
N ALA A 116 -2.90 -8.56 -3.03
CA ALA A 116 -2.73 -9.58 -4.06
C ALA A 116 -4.08 -10.03 -4.64
N TYR A 117 -4.06 -10.44 -5.91
CA TYR A 117 -5.25 -10.70 -6.73
C TYR A 117 -5.21 -12.11 -7.31
N PRO A 118 -5.39 -13.15 -6.48
CA PRO A 118 -5.40 -14.54 -6.94
C PRO A 118 -6.51 -14.78 -7.99
N PRO A 119 -6.27 -15.65 -8.98
CA PRO A 119 -7.19 -15.89 -10.08
C PRO A 119 -8.48 -16.63 -9.64
N ASP A 120 -8.40 -17.46 -8.60
CA ASP A 120 -9.50 -18.26 -8.10
C ASP A 120 -9.44 -18.46 -6.57
N GLU A 121 -10.44 -19.12 -6.01
CA GLU A 121 -10.51 -19.40 -4.56
C GLU A 121 -9.37 -20.31 -4.07
N ALA A 122 -8.98 -21.31 -4.86
CA ALA A 122 -7.94 -22.26 -4.47
C ALA A 122 -6.57 -21.57 -4.35
N ALA A 123 -6.25 -20.72 -5.32
CA ALA A 123 -5.06 -19.87 -5.30
C ALA A 123 -5.11 -18.88 -4.13
N ALA A 124 -6.27 -18.26 -3.87
CA ALA A 124 -6.45 -17.36 -2.73
C ALA A 124 -6.18 -18.06 -1.39
N ARG A 125 -6.76 -19.24 -1.20
CA ARG A 125 -6.57 -20.05 0.02
C ARG A 125 -5.10 -20.43 0.21
N LYS A 126 -4.44 -20.95 -0.83
CA LYS A 126 -3.02 -21.33 -0.78
C LYS A 126 -2.14 -20.13 -0.43
N LEU A 127 -2.40 -18.97 -1.03
CA LEU A 127 -1.67 -17.73 -0.75
C LEU A 127 -1.87 -17.27 0.69
N MET A 128 -3.10 -17.22 1.18
CA MET A 128 -3.40 -16.82 2.57
C MET A 128 -2.76 -17.77 3.59
N GLU A 129 -2.79 -19.07 3.34
CA GLU A 129 -2.15 -20.06 4.21
C GLU A 129 -0.63 -19.92 4.24
N ALA A 130 0.00 -19.73 3.08
CA ALA A 130 1.44 -19.53 2.99
C ALA A 130 1.87 -18.24 3.70
N LEU A 131 1.19 -17.12 3.42
CA LEU A 131 1.45 -15.83 4.05
C LEU A 131 1.29 -15.91 5.57
N ALA A 132 0.19 -16.48 6.05
CA ALA A 132 -0.07 -16.58 7.49
C ALA A 132 0.98 -17.42 8.23
N ARG A 133 1.55 -18.45 7.58
CA ARG A 133 2.68 -19.21 8.13
C ARG A 133 3.95 -18.38 8.17
N ALA A 134 4.28 -17.68 7.08
CA ALA A 134 5.50 -16.88 7.00
C ALA A 134 5.49 -15.65 7.93
N THR A 135 4.30 -15.13 8.24
CA THR A 135 4.11 -13.98 9.13
C THR A 135 3.61 -14.40 10.52
N SER A 136 3.88 -15.64 10.93
CA SER A 136 3.50 -16.13 12.25
C SER A 136 4.25 -15.35 13.33
N GLY A 137 3.53 -14.88 14.35
CA GLY A 137 4.08 -14.04 15.42
C GLY A 137 4.23 -12.55 15.07
N GLU A 138 4.01 -12.17 13.81
CA GLU A 138 4.01 -10.78 13.38
C GLU A 138 2.66 -10.12 13.64
N GLU A 139 2.69 -8.79 13.78
CA GLU A 139 1.50 -7.98 14.01
C GLU A 139 1.35 -6.86 12.99
N GLY A 140 0.10 -6.68 12.55
CA GLY A 140 -0.32 -5.59 11.72
C GLY A 140 -1.60 -4.93 12.24
N PRO A 141 -1.84 -3.66 11.89
CA PRO A 141 -3.12 -3.01 12.18
C PRO A 141 -4.29 -3.79 11.57
N TYR A 142 -5.43 -3.79 12.26
CA TYR A 142 -6.66 -4.38 11.74
C TYR A 142 -7.14 -3.63 10.50
N ILE A 143 -7.42 -4.36 9.42
CA ILE A 143 -7.96 -3.79 8.18
C ILE A 143 -9.49 -3.73 8.29
N LEU A 144 -10.03 -2.51 8.37
CA LEU A 144 -11.47 -2.30 8.45
C LEU A 144 -12.17 -2.70 7.14
N GLY A 145 -13.23 -3.50 7.26
CA GLY A 145 -14.05 -3.95 6.12
C GLY A 145 -13.56 -5.24 5.44
N ASP A 146 -12.44 -5.80 5.90
CA ASP A 146 -11.90 -7.06 5.43
C ASP A 146 -12.07 -8.16 6.50
N ARG A 147 -12.08 -9.42 6.09
CA ARG A 147 -12.13 -10.57 7.01
C ARG A 147 -10.72 -11.07 7.29
N ARG A 148 -10.37 -11.32 8.55
CA ARG A 148 -9.07 -11.93 8.91
C ARG A 148 -8.99 -13.38 8.48
N TRP A 149 -7.81 -13.80 8.06
CA TRP A 149 -7.52 -15.20 7.81
C TRP A 149 -7.17 -15.92 9.13
N ARG A 150 -8.16 -16.64 9.69
CA ARG A 150 -8.03 -17.35 10.98
C ARG A 150 -7.50 -16.40 12.07
N GLU A 151 -6.51 -16.85 12.85
CA GLU A 151 -5.87 -16.08 13.92
C GLU A 151 -4.75 -15.14 13.42
N SER A 152 -4.56 -15.00 12.10
CA SER A 152 -3.52 -14.11 11.56
C SER A 152 -3.81 -12.65 11.91
N ARG A 153 -2.81 -11.95 12.43
CA ARG A 153 -2.86 -10.50 12.67
C ARG A 153 -2.41 -9.66 11.47
N VAL A 154 -1.91 -10.32 10.42
CA VAL A 154 -1.30 -9.70 9.23
C VAL A 154 -2.15 -9.93 7.97
N VAL A 155 -2.77 -11.10 7.83
CA VAL A 155 -3.46 -11.50 6.59
C VAL A 155 -4.97 -11.31 6.72
N SER A 156 -5.53 -10.54 5.80
CA SER A 156 -6.98 -10.35 5.65
C SER A 156 -7.40 -10.53 4.20
N TYR A 157 -8.69 -10.73 3.95
CA TYR A 157 -9.22 -10.92 2.60
C TYR A 157 -10.63 -10.36 2.44
N ARG A 158 -11.00 -10.10 1.19
CA ARG A 158 -12.37 -9.73 0.79
C ARG A 158 -12.66 -10.16 -0.64
N TYR A 159 -13.94 -10.24 -0.98
CA TYR A 159 -14.40 -10.42 -2.35
C TYR A 159 -14.78 -9.06 -2.96
N GLY A 160 -14.48 -8.84 -4.24
CA GLY A 160 -14.99 -7.67 -4.97
C GLY A 160 -14.32 -7.42 -6.32
N VAL A 161 -14.66 -6.30 -6.94
CA VAL A 161 -14.15 -5.90 -8.27
C VAL A 161 -12.64 -5.76 -8.26
N ALA A 162 -11.93 -6.55 -9.06
CA ALA A 162 -10.49 -6.46 -9.15
C ALA A 162 -10.09 -5.22 -9.98
N PRO A 163 -9.08 -4.44 -9.55
CA PRO A 163 -8.58 -3.33 -10.34
C PRO A 163 -7.86 -3.87 -11.57
N HIS A 164 -7.96 -3.15 -12.68
CA HIS A 164 -7.19 -3.46 -13.87
C HIS A 164 -5.73 -3.03 -13.66
N LEU A 165 -4.86 -3.95 -13.25
CA LEU A 165 -3.47 -3.63 -12.87
C LEU A 165 -2.60 -3.13 -14.04
N ASP A 166 -3.05 -3.34 -15.27
CA ASP A 166 -2.42 -2.81 -16.48
C ASP A 166 -2.90 -1.39 -16.82
N ASP A 167 -3.94 -0.89 -16.17
CA ASP A 167 -4.49 0.44 -16.44
C ASP A 167 -4.03 1.40 -15.33
N PRO A 168 -3.18 2.39 -15.64
CA PRO A 168 -2.80 3.42 -14.68
C PRO A 168 -4.02 4.19 -14.14
N CYS A 169 -5.16 4.18 -14.85
CA CYS A 169 -6.43 4.79 -14.44
C CYS A 169 -7.19 3.97 -13.38
N SER A 170 -6.94 2.67 -13.22
CA SER A 170 -7.62 1.87 -12.17
C SER A 170 -7.15 2.25 -10.76
N ALA A 171 -5.90 2.69 -10.63
CA ALA A 171 -5.39 3.35 -9.42
C ALA A 171 -5.98 4.76 -9.22
N ARG A 172 -6.45 5.41 -10.29
CA ARG A 172 -7.19 6.69 -10.27
C ARG A 172 -8.57 6.55 -9.63
N VAL A 173 -9.21 5.38 -9.65
CA VAL A 173 -10.46 5.13 -8.90
C VAL A 173 -10.19 5.13 -7.40
N ILE A 174 -9.05 4.55 -6.98
CA ILE A 174 -8.63 4.53 -5.57
C ILE A 174 -8.13 5.91 -5.13
N GLY A 175 -7.37 6.61 -5.99
CA GLY A 175 -6.96 8.00 -5.82
C GLY A 175 -8.16 8.94 -5.65
N ARG A 176 -9.15 8.87 -6.55
CA ARG A 176 -10.42 9.63 -6.44
C ARG A 176 -11.19 9.31 -5.16
N THR A 177 -11.12 8.07 -4.66
CA THR A 177 -11.80 7.69 -3.42
C THR A 177 -11.10 8.31 -2.19
N ILE A 178 -9.76 8.35 -2.20
CA ILE A 178 -8.96 9.03 -1.18
C ILE A 178 -9.21 10.55 -1.25
N GLU A 179 -9.17 11.16 -2.43
CA GLU A 179 -9.47 12.59 -2.63
C GLU A 179 -10.91 12.96 -2.23
N LYS A 180 -11.90 12.16 -2.63
CA LYS A 180 -13.31 12.39 -2.28
C LYS A 180 -13.53 12.33 -0.76
N ALA A 181 -12.91 11.37 -0.08
CA ALA A 181 -13.04 11.25 1.36
C ALA A 181 -12.25 12.30 2.17
N LEU A 182 -11.16 12.84 1.61
CA LEU A 182 -10.40 13.92 2.24
C LEU A 182 -11.14 15.27 2.20
N ARG A 183 -12.00 15.48 1.19
CA ARG A 183 -12.93 16.61 1.06
C ARG A 183 -13.99 16.65 2.17
N GLU A 184 -14.51 15.49 2.58
CA GLU A 184 -15.60 15.36 3.56
C GLU A 184 -15.14 15.57 5.03
N LEU A 185 -13.83 15.50 5.32
CA LEU A 185 -13.23 15.56 6.68
C LEU A 185 -12.73 16.96 7.11
N CYS A 186 -13.26 18.06 6.57
CA CYS A 186 -12.73 19.42 6.82
C CYS A 186 -13.49 20.17 7.96
N ASN A 187 -12.95 20.18 9.19
CA ASN A 187 -13.29 21.18 10.23
C ASN A 187 -12.08 22.10 10.52
N PRO A 188 -12.26 23.44 10.60
CA PRO A 188 -11.20 24.43 10.82
C PRO A 188 -10.35 24.30 12.10
N ALA A 189 -10.84 23.68 13.19
CA ALA A 189 -10.11 23.61 14.46
C ALA A 189 -8.81 22.77 14.42
N GLN A 190 -8.64 21.91 13.42
CA GLN A 190 -7.48 21.00 13.33
C GLN A 190 -6.26 21.60 12.59
N ARG A 191 -6.37 22.86 12.12
CA ARG A 191 -5.34 23.55 11.32
C ARG A 191 -4.10 23.97 12.13
N ASP A 192 -4.22 24.24 13.43
CA ASP A 192 -3.14 24.79 14.25
C ASP A 192 -2.11 23.77 14.76
N VAL A 193 -2.49 22.50 14.84
CA VAL A 193 -1.63 21.43 15.41
C VAL A 193 -0.47 21.07 14.46
N ILE A 194 -0.68 21.16 13.14
CA ILE A 194 0.29 20.77 12.11
C ILE A 194 1.37 21.83 11.91
N ARG A 195 1.04 23.11 12.07
CA ARG A 195 2.04 24.20 12.06
C ARG A 195 3.10 24.01 13.15
N ARG A 196 2.72 23.44 14.30
CA ARG A 196 3.64 23.22 15.44
C ARG A 196 4.55 22.00 15.30
N THR A 197 4.15 20.98 14.53
CA THR A 197 4.86 19.68 14.47
C THR A 197 5.73 19.49 13.22
N ARG A 198 5.71 20.43 12.26
CA ARG A 198 6.50 20.38 11.01
C ARG A 198 8.02 20.29 11.23
N HIS A 199 8.53 20.73 12.38
CA HIS A 199 9.94 20.65 12.72
C HIS A 199 10.41 19.23 13.10
N LEU A 200 9.49 18.33 13.50
CA LEU A 200 9.80 16.97 13.93
C LEU A 200 9.99 15.98 12.76
N LEU A 201 9.68 16.40 11.53
CA LEU A 201 9.83 15.59 10.30
C LEU A 201 11.13 15.91 9.55
N ARG A 202 12.01 16.75 10.10
CA ARG A 202 13.35 16.97 9.54
C ARG A 202 14.27 15.84 10.00
N THR A 203 14.87 15.12 9.04
CA THR A 203 16.03 14.27 9.31
C THR A 203 17.15 15.17 9.88
N PRO A 204 17.86 14.76 10.95
CA PRO A 204 19.04 15.51 11.39
C PRO A 204 20.09 15.55 10.26
N PRO A 205 20.87 16.63 10.14
CA PRO A 205 21.93 16.71 9.14
C PRO A 205 22.93 15.57 9.36
N GLN A 206 23.29 14.87 8.29
CA GLN A 206 24.43 13.96 8.29
C GLN A 206 25.69 14.81 8.49
N ASN A 207 26.39 14.57 9.59
CA ASN A 207 27.74 15.10 9.81
C ASN A 207 28.67 14.33 8.87
N ASP A 208 29.00 14.91 7.72
CA ASP A 208 30.17 14.51 6.96
C ASP A 208 31.40 15.06 7.70
N GLN A 209 32.15 14.17 8.33
CA GLN A 209 33.48 14.46 8.85
C GLN A 209 34.51 14.13 7.77
N VAL A 210 35.24 15.16 7.34
CA VAL A 210 36.61 15.09 6.84
C VAL A 210 37.46 15.97 7.75
#